data_AF-A0A397JIN0-F1
#
_entry.id   AF-A0A397JIN0-F1
#
_cell.length_a   1.000
_cell.length_b   1.000
_cell.length_c   1.000
_cell.angle_alpha   90.00
_cell.angle_beta   90.00
_cell.angle_gamma   90.00
#
_symmetry.space_group_name_H-M   'P 1'
#
loop_
_entity.id
_entity.type
_entity.pdbx_description
1 polymer ?
#
loop_
_entity_poly.entity_id
_entity_poly.type
_entity_poly.pdbx_seq_one_letter_code
_entity_poly.pdbx_strand_id
1 'polypeptide(L)'
;MPALIFDWNDDGFNDDPSNPNCRNGVPFQTKETLIANLLANGATNYKNFIFAFENGEAIGRWSSQIPRWAKNQTGTPNVCRSIIRINFLGINILDDDGSTIPDDIEEFTAILG
;
A
#
# COMPACT_ATOMS: atom_id res chain seq x y z
N MET A 1 8.98 -2.94 -9.89
CA MET A 1 8.02 -2.18 -9.07
C MET A 1 7.63 -2.99 -7.83
N PRO A 2 7.98 -2.59 -6.60
CA PRO A 2 7.47 -3.25 -5.39
C PRO A 2 6.06 -2.78 -4.99
N ALA A 3 5.40 -3.53 -4.12
CA ALA A 3 4.12 -3.16 -3.55
C ALA A 3 3.99 -3.55 -2.08
N LEU A 4 3.10 -2.85 -1.37
CA LEU A 4 2.64 -3.17 -0.03
C LEU A 4 1.18 -3.58 -0.06
N ILE A 5 0.87 -4.71 0.57
CA ILE A 5 -0.49 -5.20 0.79
C ILE A 5 -0.82 -5.06 2.27
N PHE A 6 -1.92 -4.38 2.59
CA PHE A 6 -2.35 -4.08 3.95
C PHE A 6 -3.56 -4.93 4.32
N ASP A 7 -3.44 -5.69 5.42
CA ASP A 7 -4.60 -6.21 6.13
C ASP A 7 -5.01 -5.19 7.20
N TRP A 8 -5.92 -4.29 6.82
CA TRP A 8 -6.43 -3.25 7.71
C TRP A 8 -7.20 -3.86 8.88
N ASN A 9 -7.06 -3.24 10.05
CA ASN A 9 -7.81 -3.63 11.23
C ASN A 9 -8.84 -2.56 11.59
N ASP A 10 -10.11 -2.84 11.35
CA ASP A 10 -11.19 -1.88 11.59
C ASP A 10 -11.31 -1.52 13.09
N ASP A 11 -10.99 -2.44 14.01
CA ASP A 11 -10.93 -2.16 15.45
C ASP A 11 -9.88 -1.08 15.78
N GLY A 12 -8.83 -1.00 14.96
CA GLY A 12 -7.80 0.03 15.07
C GLY A 12 -8.25 1.41 14.60
N PHE A 13 -9.46 1.56 14.07
CA PHE A 13 -10.05 2.87 13.76
C PHE A 13 -11.37 3.09 14.51
N ASN A 14 -11.79 2.12 15.33
CA ASN A 14 -13.06 2.14 16.05
C ASN A 14 -12.84 1.85 17.55
N ASP A 15 -11.68 2.22 18.06
CA ASP A 15 -11.31 1.97 19.46
C ASP A 15 -12.02 2.89 20.47
N ASP A 16 -12.56 4.02 20.01
CA ASP A 16 -13.43 4.90 20.79
C ASP A 16 -14.84 4.95 20.17
N PRO A 17 -15.89 4.49 20.90
CA PRO A 17 -17.26 4.52 20.39
C PRO A 17 -17.83 5.93 20.23
N SER A 18 -17.24 6.95 20.87
CA SER A 18 -17.70 8.35 20.80
C SER A 18 -17.42 8.98 19.45
N ASN A 19 -16.43 8.48 18.71
CA ASN A 19 -16.10 8.96 17.38
C ASN A 19 -15.62 7.79 16.49
N PRO A 20 -16.56 7.04 15.89
CA PRO A 20 -16.23 5.87 15.08
C PRO A 20 -15.46 6.25 13.81
N ASN A 21 -14.72 5.28 13.28
CA ASN A 21 -13.81 5.41 12.13
C ASN A 21 -12.60 6.35 12.34
N CYS A 22 -12.40 6.83 13.56
CA CYS A 22 -11.25 7.60 13.98
C CYS A 22 -10.44 6.85 15.03
N ARG A 23 -9.15 6.67 14.76
CA ARG A 23 -8.19 6.18 15.76
C ARG A 23 -8.22 7.07 17.01
N ASN A 24 -8.31 6.48 18.19
CA ASN A 24 -8.40 7.17 19.48
C ASN A 24 -9.55 8.20 19.56
N GLY A 25 -10.57 8.06 18.70
CA GLY A 25 -11.66 9.04 18.58
C GLY A 25 -11.21 10.43 18.08
N VAL A 26 -9.99 10.58 17.57
CA VAL A 26 -9.47 11.89 17.14
C VAL A 26 -9.82 12.15 15.66
N PRO A 27 -10.49 13.27 15.34
CA PRO A 27 -10.79 13.63 13.96
C PRO A 27 -9.56 13.59 13.06
N PHE A 28 -9.73 13.12 11.82
CA PHE A 28 -8.67 12.97 10.81
C PHE A 28 -7.61 11.90 11.11
N GLN A 29 -7.76 11.07 12.14
CA GLN A 29 -6.96 9.86 12.30
C GLN A 29 -7.69 8.65 11.69
N THR A 30 -8.07 8.78 10.41
CA THR A 30 -8.87 7.77 9.71
C THR A 30 -8.01 6.92 8.77
N LYS A 31 -8.59 5.81 8.28
CA LYS A 31 -7.97 4.98 7.24
C LYS A 31 -7.69 5.79 5.97
N GLU A 32 -8.62 6.67 5.57
CA GLU A 32 -8.48 7.54 4.41
C GLU A 32 -7.29 8.50 4.57
N THR A 33 -7.02 9.01 5.77
CA THR A 33 -5.86 9.87 6.02
C THR A 33 -4.54 9.11 5.85
N LEU A 34 -4.48 7.84 6.25
CA LEU A 34 -3.30 6.98 5.98
C LEU A 34 -3.14 6.67 4.50
N ILE A 35 -4.24 6.41 3.80
CA ILE A 35 -4.22 6.21 2.35
C ILE A 35 -3.76 7.49 1.63
N ALA A 36 -4.26 8.65 2.04
CA ALA A 36 -3.81 9.94 1.49
C ALA A 36 -2.32 10.18 1.77
N ASN A 37 -1.80 9.79 2.93
CA ASN A 37 -0.38 9.86 3.24
C ASN A 37 0.47 8.94 2.33
N LEU A 38 -0.01 7.73 2.02
CA LEU A 38 0.61 6.83 1.04
C LEU A 38 0.67 7.48 -0.35
N LEU A 39 -0.46 8.01 -0.83
CA LEU A 39 -0.57 8.65 -2.14
C LEU A 39 0.32 9.89 -2.26
N ALA A 40 0.34 10.74 -1.22
CA ALA A 40 1.20 11.92 -1.16
C ALA A 40 2.71 11.55 -1.20
N ASN A 41 3.05 10.31 -0.87
CA ASN A 41 4.41 9.77 -0.92
C ASN A 41 4.71 8.95 -2.18
N GLY A 42 3.92 9.14 -3.24
CA GLY A 42 4.18 8.56 -4.56
C GLY A 42 3.74 7.10 -4.69
N ALA A 43 2.91 6.60 -3.78
CA ALA A 43 2.30 5.29 -3.96
C ALA A 43 1.16 5.33 -4.97
N THR A 44 1.07 4.32 -5.83
CA THR A 44 -0.08 4.09 -6.71
C THR A 44 -1.07 3.17 -6.02
N ASN A 45 -2.30 3.63 -5.82
CA ASN A 45 -3.38 2.86 -5.23
C ASN A 45 -4.11 2.04 -6.31
N TYR A 46 -3.98 0.72 -6.26
CA TYR A 46 -4.76 -0.20 -7.12
C TYR A 46 -6.08 -0.60 -6.46
N LYS A 47 -6.02 -0.78 -5.15
CA LYS A 47 -7.14 -1.00 -4.24
C LYS A 47 -6.73 -0.39 -2.91
N ASN A 48 -7.69 0.03 -2.09
CA ASN A 48 -7.43 0.64 -0.79
C ASN A 48 -6.67 -0.26 0.23
N PHE A 49 -6.12 -1.40 -0.20
CA PHE A 49 -5.25 -2.32 0.51
C PHE A 49 -4.01 -2.78 -0.30
N ILE A 50 -3.83 -2.35 -1.57
CA ILE A 50 -2.65 -2.65 -2.42
C ILE A 50 -2.07 -1.34 -2.96
N PHE A 51 -0.83 -1.06 -2.58
CA PHE A 51 -0.13 0.17 -2.93
C PHE A 51 1.21 -0.17 -3.57
N ALA A 52 1.38 0.15 -4.84
CA ALA A 52 2.66 -0.01 -5.52
C ALA A 52 3.52 1.25 -5.36
N PHE A 53 4.82 1.05 -5.40
CA PHE A 53 5.83 2.09 -5.31
C PHE A 53 6.78 1.95 -6.49
N GLU A 54 7.35 3.06 -6.95
CA GLU A 54 8.34 3.07 -8.03
C GLU A 54 9.50 2.09 -7.74
N ASN A 55 10.03 2.13 -6.52
CA ASN A 55 11.16 1.31 -6.09
C ASN A 55 11.14 1.07 -4.57
N GLY A 56 12.09 0.26 -4.09
CA GLY A 56 12.20 -0.08 -2.66
C GLY A 56 12.60 1.10 -1.77
N GLU A 57 13.28 2.11 -2.32
CA GLU A 57 13.66 3.32 -1.59
C GLU A 57 12.43 4.16 -1.26
N ALA A 58 11.47 4.28 -2.20
CA ALA A 58 10.20 4.97 -1.97
C ALA A 58 9.42 4.37 -0.80
N ILE A 59 9.43 3.03 -0.65
CA ILE A 59 8.85 2.36 0.53
C ILE A 59 9.58 2.78 1.81
N GLY A 60 10.92 2.82 1.79
CA GLY A 60 11.72 3.27 2.92
C GLY A 60 11.40 4.71 3.32
N ARG A 61 11.34 5.62 2.35
CA ARG A 61 10.96 7.02 2.55
C ARG A 61 9.55 7.14 3.14
N TRP A 62 8.56 6.44 2.60
CA TRP A 62 7.21 6.42 3.17
C TRP A 62 7.20 5.87 4.60
N SER A 63 7.92 4.78 4.89
CA SER A 63 7.96 4.17 6.23
C SER A 63 8.44 5.15 7.32
N SER A 64 9.34 6.06 6.95
CA SER A 64 9.84 7.12 7.85
C SER A 64 8.80 8.21 8.12
N GLN A 65 7.79 8.35 7.26
CA GLN A 65 6.74 9.36 7.33
C GLN A 65 5.41 8.82 7.91
N ILE A 66 5.37 7.56 8.33
CA ILE A 66 4.18 6.98 8.97
C ILE A 66 3.79 7.85 10.17
N PRO A 67 2.57 8.40 10.21
CA PRO A 67 2.11 9.23 11.30
C PRO A 67 2.26 8.54 12.65
N ARG A 68 2.68 9.27 13.69
CA ARG A 68 2.94 8.66 15.01
C ARG A 68 1.70 7.99 15.60
N TRP A 69 0.51 8.52 15.32
CA TRP A 69 -0.75 7.92 15.73
C TRP A 69 -1.07 6.58 15.05
N ALA A 70 -0.53 6.32 13.87
CA ALA A 70 -0.76 5.07 13.14
C ALA A 70 0.17 3.93 13.59
N LYS A 71 1.21 4.25 14.38
CA LYS A 71 2.12 3.25 14.93
C LYS A 71 1.44 2.48 16.07
N ASN A 72 2.03 1.34 16.46
CA ASN A 72 1.55 0.56 17.60
C ASN A 72 1.45 1.43 18.86
N GLN A 73 0.35 1.27 19.59
CA GLN A 73 0.09 1.96 20.86
C GLN A 73 -0.34 0.93 21.89
N THR A 74 0.16 1.06 23.12
CA THR A 74 -0.18 0.15 24.21
C THR A 74 -1.66 0.28 24.57
N GLY A 75 -2.35 -0.86 24.68
CA GLY A 75 -3.76 -0.89 25.09
C GLY A 75 -4.75 -0.53 23.99
N THR A 76 -4.29 -0.31 22.75
CA THR A 76 -5.19 -0.03 21.64
C THR A 76 -4.91 -0.94 20.44
N PRO A 77 -5.94 -1.39 19.71
CA PRO A 77 -5.74 -2.19 18.50
C PRO A 77 -4.88 -1.45 17.47
N ASN A 78 -4.01 -2.18 16.77
CA ASN A 78 -3.23 -1.65 15.66
C ASN A 78 -4.15 -1.28 14.49
N VAL A 79 -3.76 -0.30 13.67
CA VAL A 79 -4.48 0.07 12.43
C VAL A 79 -4.37 -0.99 11.32
N CYS A 80 -3.37 -1.87 11.41
CA CYS A 80 -3.16 -2.99 10.50
C CYS A 80 -2.86 -4.26 11.31
N ARG A 81 -3.42 -5.39 10.88
CA ARG A 81 -3.07 -6.72 11.42
C ARG A 81 -1.76 -7.22 10.82
N SER A 82 -1.55 -6.96 9.53
CA SER A 82 -0.33 -7.32 8.81
C SER A 82 -0.08 -6.41 7.62
N ILE A 83 1.18 -6.34 7.19
CA ILE A 83 1.60 -5.68 5.95
C ILE A 83 2.56 -6.64 5.24
N ILE A 84 2.26 -6.96 3.98
CA ILE A 84 3.10 -7.80 3.13
C ILE A 84 3.80 -6.92 2.10
N ARG A 85 5.12 -7.10 1.96
CA ARG A 85 5.91 -6.44 0.92
C ARG A 85 6.18 -7.41 -0.22
N ILE A 86 5.80 -7.01 -1.43
CA ILE A 86 6.19 -7.65 -2.68
C ILE A 86 7.38 -6.87 -3.24
N ASN A 87 8.52 -7.52 -3.43
CA ASN A 87 9.74 -6.85 -3.90
C ASN A 87 9.78 -6.65 -5.42
N PHE A 88 9.12 -7.51 -6.18
CA PHE A 88 9.07 -7.45 -7.63
C PHE A 88 7.68 -7.84 -8.13
N LEU A 89 6.99 -6.86 -8.73
CA LEU A 89 5.91 -7.08 -9.67
C LEU A 89 6.49 -6.93 -11.07
N GLY A 90 6.48 -8.03 -11.83
CA GLY A 90 6.83 -8.07 -13.24
C GLY A 90 5.88 -9.01 -13.96
N ILE A 91 5.67 -8.75 -15.25
CA ILE A 91 4.99 -9.68 -16.14
C ILE A 91 6.10 -10.43 -16.85
N ASN A 92 6.24 -11.72 -16.56
CA ASN A 92 7.00 -12.59 -17.45
C ASN A 92 6.04 -12.99 -18.55
N ILE A 93 6.16 -12.39 -19.73
CA ILE A 93 5.51 -12.93 -20.90
C ILE A 93 6.34 -14.15 -21.30
N LEU A 94 5.69 -15.30 -21.26
CA LEU A 94 6.30 -16.55 -21.68
C LEU A 94 5.87 -16.82 -23.12
N ASP A 95 6.81 -17.21 -23.96
CA ASP A 95 6.48 -17.81 -25.27
C ASP A 95 5.80 -19.18 -25.07
N ASP A 96 5.22 -19.73 -26.14
CA ASP A 96 4.55 -21.05 -26.12
C ASP A 96 5.49 -22.20 -25.66
N ASP A 97 6.82 -21.99 -25.72
CA ASP A 97 7.84 -22.92 -25.24
C ASP A 97 8.27 -22.68 -23.77
N GLY A 98 7.70 -21.69 -23.10
CA GLY A 98 7.98 -21.33 -21.71
C GLY A 98 9.23 -20.46 -21.50
N SER A 99 9.88 -20.00 -22.58
CA SER A 99 10.97 -19.04 -22.50
C SER A 99 10.45 -17.61 -22.24
N THR A 100 11.25 -16.77 -21.59
CA THR A 100 10.87 -15.37 -21.33
C THR A 100 11.09 -14.52 -22.57
N ILE A 101 10.05 -13.82 -23.03
CA ILE A 101 10.19 -12.82 -24.10
C ILE A 101 11.08 -11.67 -23.57
N PRO A 102 12.19 -11.32 -24.24
CA PRO A 102 13.00 -10.16 -23.89
C PRO A 102 12.14 -8.89 -23.88
N ASP A 103 12.34 -8.03 -22.87
CA ASP A 103 11.59 -6.81 -22.56
C ASP A 103 11.68 -5.70 -23.65
N ASP A 104 11.30 -6.00 -24.89
CA ASP A 104 11.17 -5.01 -25.94
C ASP A 104 9.77 -4.37 -25.83
N ILE A 105 9.60 -3.60 -24.74
CA ILE A 105 8.39 -2.86 -24.34
C ILE A 105 7.80 -1.98 -25.48
N GLU A 106 8.54 -1.74 -26.56
CA GLU A 106 8.07 -1.02 -27.74
C GLU A 106 6.89 -1.71 -28.47
N GLU A 107 6.71 -3.03 -28.36
CA GLU A 107 5.65 -3.75 -29.10
C GLU A 107 4.24 -3.62 -28.47
N PHE A 108 4.14 -3.34 -27.16
CA PHE A 108 2.83 -3.24 -26.49
C PHE A 108 2.02 -1.99 -26.87
N THR A 109 2.71 -0.90 -27.24
CA THR A 109 2.05 0.32 -27.71
C THR A 109 1.39 0.13 -29.09
N ALA A 110 1.80 -0.89 -29.86
CA ALA A 110 1.26 -1.18 -31.19
C ALA A 110 0.02 -2.08 -31.16
N ILE A 111 -0.18 -2.88 -30.10
CA ILE A 111 -1.28 -3.86 -30.01
C ILE A 111 -2.54 -3.28 -29.35
N LEU A 112 -2.41 -2.23 -28.53
CA LEU A 112 -3.52 -1.62 -27.79
C LEU A 112 -4.05 -0.30 -28.40
N GLY A 113 -3.96 -0.16 -29.73
CA GLY A 113 -4.67 0.90 -30.47
C GLY A 113 -6.18 0.76 -30.40
#